data_AF-A0A8T4ZEF0-F1
#
_entry.id   AF-A0A8T4ZEF0-F1
#
_cell.length_a   1.000
_cell.length_b   1.000
_cell.length_c   1.000
_cell.angle_alpha   90.00
_cell.angle_beta   90.00
_cell.angle_gamma   90.00
#
_symmetry.space_group_name_H-M   'P 1'
#
loop_
_entity.id
_entity.type
_entity.pdbx_description
1 polymer ?
#
loop_
_entity_poly.entity_id
_entity_poly.type
_entity_poly.pdbx_seq_one_letter_code
_entity_poly.pdbx_strand_id
1 'polypeptide(L)'
;MRIRWINHSEEYRSLELIIETFGRVSEEARREVVRLMEDCYRRLSPHDVEIVDVMLFETSSGMEAYSIKEQGLVGVEFTGLESGFVATHEAWTGIPKILISMDRLHCLEPLVREATVRHEVAHSILHGSPEYYIFPIPTSLSEAESKHGLPRRYVNNILYLISIGVKDYEVTSLLLDN
;
A
#
# COMPACT_ATOMS: atom_id res chain seq x y z
N MET A 1 -10.00 -11.04 -16.85
CA MET A 1 -9.77 -12.50 -16.87
C MET A 1 -9.07 -12.83 -15.57
N ARG A 2 -9.74 -13.57 -14.67
CA ARG A 2 -9.23 -13.87 -13.31
C ARG A 2 -8.32 -15.10 -13.43
N ILE A 3 -7.01 -14.95 -13.23
CA ILE A 3 -6.06 -16.08 -13.29
C ILE A 3 -5.50 -16.29 -11.89
N ARG A 4 -5.78 -17.46 -11.30
CA ARG A 4 -5.34 -17.88 -9.98
C ARG A 4 -4.05 -18.71 -10.13
N TRP A 5 -3.00 -18.36 -9.39
CA TRP A 5 -1.73 -19.11 -9.37
C TRP A 5 -1.54 -19.67 -7.96
N ILE A 6 -1.35 -20.98 -7.83
CA ILE A 6 -1.11 -21.68 -6.56
C ILE A 6 0.32 -22.23 -6.61
N ASN A 7 1.17 -21.85 -5.67
CA ASN A 7 2.47 -22.46 -5.46
C ASN A 7 2.36 -23.50 -4.34
N HIS A 8 2.71 -24.76 -4.64
CA HIS A 8 2.84 -25.83 -3.66
C HIS A 8 4.33 -26.05 -3.32
N SER A 9 4.76 -25.57 -2.16
CA SER A 9 5.93 -26.10 -1.46
C SER A 9 5.61 -26.16 0.03
N GLU A 10 5.61 -27.36 0.59
CA GLU A 10 5.29 -27.65 1.99
C GLU A 10 6.34 -27.02 2.94
N GLU A 11 5.87 -26.57 4.10
CA GLU A 11 6.62 -26.15 5.32
C GLU A 11 6.79 -24.65 5.63
N TYR A 12 6.20 -23.74 4.85
CA TYR A 12 5.93 -22.35 5.29
C TYR A 12 4.45 -22.05 5.09
N ARG A 13 3.83 -21.22 5.96
CA ARG A 13 2.54 -20.59 5.65
C ARG A 13 2.72 -19.87 4.32
N SER A 14 2.22 -20.47 3.24
CA SER A 14 2.54 -20.03 1.89
C SER A 14 1.79 -18.74 1.61
N LEU A 15 2.51 -17.63 1.62
CA LEU A 15 2.01 -16.35 1.13
C LEU A 15 1.42 -16.53 -0.29
N GLU A 16 0.18 -16.08 -0.49
CA GLU A 16 -0.49 -16.02 -1.79
C GLU A 16 -0.54 -14.57 -2.30
N LEU A 17 0.06 -14.31 -3.47
CA LEU A 17 -0.06 -13.02 -4.16
C LEU A 17 -1.17 -13.08 -5.22
N ILE A 18 -2.26 -12.36 -4.99
CA ILE A 18 -3.38 -12.29 -5.93
C ILE A 18 -3.19 -11.09 -6.86
N ILE A 19 -2.79 -11.35 -8.09
CA ILE A 19 -2.42 -10.27 -9.02
C ILE A 19 -3.57 -9.97 -9.98
N GLU A 20 -3.98 -8.70 -10.05
CA GLU A 20 -4.91 -8.19 -11.06
C GLU A 20 -4.26 -7.05 -11.85
N THR A 21 -4.52 -7.01 -13.16
CA THR A 21 -3.95 -6.02 -14.07
C THR A 21 -5.06 -5.19 -14.72
N PHE A 22 -4.89 -3.87 -14.75
CA PHE A 22 -5.82 -2.92 -15.34
C PHE A 22 -5.14 -2.20 -16.51
N GLY A 23 -5.66 -2.42 -17.72
CA GLY A 23 -5.04 -1.94 -18.96
C GLY A 23 -3.97 -2.91 -19.48
N ARG A 24 -3.00 -2.38 -20.23
CA ARG A 24 -1.90 -3.14 -20.86
C ARG A 24 -0.65 -3.12 -19.98
N VAL A 25 -0.55 -4.09 -19.09
CA VAL A 25 0.69 -4.38 -18.35
C VAL A 25 1.37 -5.59 -19.00
N SER A 26 2.65 -5.46 -19.38
CA SER A 26 3.37 -6.57 -20.01
C SER A 26 3.66 -7.68 -19.00
N GLU A 27 3.76 -8.92 -19.49
CA GLU A 27 4.10 -10.07 -18.63
C GLU A 27 5.52 -9.93 -18.07
N GLU A 28 6.43 -9.27 -18.77
CA GLU A 28 7.78 -8.96 -18.28
C GLU A 28 7.73 -8.06 -17.04
N ALA A 29 6.97 -6.96 -17.12
CA ALA A 29 6.85 -5.99 -16.03
C ALA A 29 6.10 -6.61 -14.83
N ARG A 30 5.05 -7.41 -15.10
CA ARG A 30 4.36 -8.18 -14.06
C ARG A 30 5.32 -9.13 -13.35
N ARG A 31 6.10 -9.93 -14.10
CA ARG A 31 7.09 -10.86 -13.51
C ARG A 31 8.18 -10.13 -12.73
N GLU A 32 8.60 -8.95 -13.17
CA GLU A 32 9.56 -8.12 -12.42
C GLU A 32 9.01 -7.76 -11.04
N VAL A 33 7.81 -7.18 -10.96
CA VAL A 33 7.17 -6.81 -9.68
C VAL A 33 7.01 -8.03 -8.78
N VAL A 34 6.48 -9.14 -9.29
CA VAL A 34 6.27 -10.36 -8.50
C VAL A 34 7.59 -10.88 -7.91
N ARG A 35 8.65 -10.95 -8.72
CA ARG A 35 9.97 -11.38 -8.23
C ARG A 35 10.51 -10.48 -7.14
N LEU A 36 10.34 -9.16 -7.27
CA LEU A 36 10.76 -8.20 -6.25
C LEU A 36 9.98 -8.40 -4.93
N MET A 37 8.68 -8.64 -5.03
CA MET A 37 7.83 -8.88 -3.87
C MET A 37 8.21 -10.19 -3.18
N GLU A 38 8.28 -11.30 -3.92
CA GLU A 38 8.66 -12.62 -3.40
C GLU A 38 10.06 -12.60 -2.75
N ASP A 39 11.03 -11.93 -3.37
CA ASP A 39 12.36 -11.74 -2.78
C ASP A 39 12.29 -10.97 -1.45
N CYS A 40 11.47 -9.92 -1.38
CA CYS A 40 11.31 -9.10 -0.18
C CYS A 40 10.67 -9.89 0.97
N TYR A 41 9.54 -10.57 0.74
CA TYR A 41 8.88 -11.41 1.75
C TYR A 41 9.79 -12.51 2.28
N ARG A 42 10.56 -13.15 1.40
CA ARG A 42 11.53 -14.18 1.77
C ARG A 42 12.64 -13.63 2.67
N ARG A 43 13.11 -12.40 2.43
CA ARG A 43 14.15 -11.75 3.26
C ARG A 43 13.59 -11.27 4.59
N LEU A 44 12.37 -10.76 4.59
CA LEU A 44 11.66 -10.29 5.80
C LEU A 44 10.95 -11.43 6.55
N SER A 45 11.29 -12.68 6.27
CA SER A 45 10.77 -13.83 7.01
C SER A 45 11.44 -13.95 8.40
N PRO A 46 10.71 -14.37 9.44
CA PRO A 46 9.30 -14.78 9.43
C PRO A 46 8.33 -13.58 9.45
N HIS A 47 7.18 -13.75 8.80
CA HIS A 47 6.05 -12.82 8.84
C HIS A 47 4.71 -13.58 8.86
N ASP A 48 3.64 -12.93 9.31
CA ASP A 48 2.30 -13.54 9.41
C ASP A 48 1.39 -13.26 8.20
N VAL A 49 1.91 -12.61 7.15
CA VAL A 49 1.15 -12.32 5.92
C VAL A 49 0.85 -13.61 5.16
N GLU A 50 -0.43 -13.94 5.01
CA GLU A 50 -0.90 -15.13 4.28
C GLU A 50 -1.35 -14.80 2.85
N ILE A 51 -1.91 -13.61 2.61
CA ILE A 51 -2.47 -13.21 1.33
C ILE A 51 -2.29 -11.70 1.10
N VAL A 52 -1.96 -11.30 -0.12
CA VAL A 52 -1.92 -9.89 -0.54
C VAL A 52 -2.51 -9.73 -1.94
N ASP A 53 -3.42 -8.78 -2.08
CA ASP A 53 -3.97 -8.35 -3.36
C ASP A 53 -3.00 -7.36 -4.02
N VAL A 54 -2.57 -7.62 -5.26
CA VAL A 54 -1.60 -6.79 -6.00
C VAL A 54 -2.25 -6.29 -7.29
N MET A 55 -2.55 -4.99 -7.33
CA MET A 55 -3.24 -4.34 -8.43
C MET A 55 -2.24 -3.54 -9.28
N LEU A 56 -2.00 -4.00 -10.52
CA LEU A 56 -1.09 -3.32 -11.46
C LEU A 56 -1.88 -2.52 -12.48
N PHE A 57 -1.66 -1.20 -12.53
CA PHE A 57 -2.37 -0.30 -13.43
C PHE A 57 -1.42 0.18 -14.53
N GLU A 58 -1.84 0.07 -15.81
CA GLU A 58 -1.12 0.66 -16.93
C GLU A 58 -0.91 2.17 -16.73
N THR A 59 -1.89 2.85 -16.15
CA THR A 59 -1.88 4.31 -15.96
C THR A 59 -2.15 4.70 -14.52
N SER A 60 -1.45 5.74 -14.07
CA SER A 60 -1.66 6.42 -12.80
C SER A 60 -3.09 6.91 -12.62
N SER A 61 -3.70 7.47 -13.67
CA SER A 61 -5.11 7.89 -13.64
C SER A 61 -6.07 6.73 -13.38
N GLY A 62 -5.75 5.53 -13.88
CA GLY A 62 -6.54 4.32 -13.62
C GLY A 62 -6.45 3.88 -12.16
N MET A 63 -5.24 3.94 -11.59
CA MET A 63 -5.01 3.66 -10.17
C MET A 63 -5.75 4.65 -9.27
N GLU A 64 -5.68 5.95 -9.57
CA GLU A 64 -6.35 6.99 -8.80
C GLU A 64 -7.88 6.85 -8.86
N ALA A 65 -8.44 6.59 -10.04
CA ALA A 65 -9.88 6.35 -10.20
C ALA A 65 -10.35 5.11 -9.43
N TYR A 66 -9.53 4.04 -9.41
CA TYR A 66 -9.81 2.85 -8.62
C TYR A 66 -9.78 3.15 -7.12
N SER A 67 -8.73 3.82 -6.62
CA SER A 67 -8.60 4.16 -5.19
C SER A 67 -9.76 5.02 -4.69
N ILE A 68 -10.15 6.07 -5.45
CA ILE A 68 -11.31 6.92 -5.11
C ILE A 68 -12.59 6.09 -4.96
N LYS A 69 -12.80 5.14 -5.87
CA LYS A 69 -13.97 4.27 -5.83
C LYS A 69 -13.94 3.37 -4.60
N GLU A 70 -12.81 2.73 -4.31
CA GLU A 70 -12.67 1.82 -3.16
C GLU A 70 -12.87 2.57 -1.84
N GLN A 71 -12.25 3.74 -1.67
CA GLN A 71 -12.44 4.60 -0.49
C GLN A 71 -13.91 4.94 -0.26
N GLY A 72 -14.64 5.27 -1.34
CA GLY A 72 -16.07 5.54 -1.29
C GLY A 72 -16.91 4.33 -0.85
N LEU A 73 -16.48 3.10 -1.16
CA LEU A 73 -17.19 1.88 -0.75
C LEU A 73 -17.01 1.56 0.74
N VAL A 74 -15.86 1.91 1.32
CA VAL A 74 -15.56 1.66 2.74
C VAL A 74 -15.79 2.88 3.64
N GLY A 75 -16.27 4.00 3.07
CA GLY A 75 -16.53 5.23 3.82
C GLY A 75 -15.28 5.99 4.28
N VAL A 76 -14.13 5.71 3.65
CA VAL A 76 -12.88 6.45 3.88
C VAL A 76 -12.94 7.75 3.08
N GLU A 77 -12.64 8.89 3.72
CA GLU A 77 -12.68 10.19 3.06
C GLU A 77 -11.49 10.33 2.09
N PHE A 78 -11.77 10.60 0.81
CA PHE A 78 -10.72 10.92 -0.15
C PHE A 78 -10.07 12.27 0.19
N THR A 79 -8.81 12.20 0.58
CA THR A 79 -8.02 13.40 0.93
C THR A 79 -7.36 14.04 -0.29
N GLY A 80 -7.17 13.26 -1.37
CA GLY A 80 -6.37 13.65 -2.53
C GLY A 80 -4.86 13.70 -2.26
N LEU A 81 -4.42 13.40 -1.04
CA LEU A 81 -3.02 13.51 -0.62
C LEU A 81 -2.13 12.41 -1.21
N GLU A 82 -2.72 11.28 -1.59
CA GLU A 82 -2.05 10.16 -2.28
C GLU A 82 -1.99 10.37 -3.80
N SER A 83 -2.64 11.41 -4.34
CA SER A 83 -2.56 11.70 -5.78
C SER A 83 -1.11 11.98 -6.14
N GLY A 84 -0.63 11.34 -7.20
CA GLY A 84 0.79 11.40 -7.58
C GLY A 84 1.65 10.24 -7.09
N PHE A 85 1.18 9.40 -6.15
CA PHE A 85 2.00 8.29 -5.64
C PHE A 85 2.24 7.25 -6.74
N VAL A 86 3.40 6.60 -6.69
CA VAL A 86 3.79 5.54 -7.64
C VAL A 86 3.14 4.22 -7.26
N ALA A 87 3.12 3.93 -5.96
CA ALA A 87 2.47 2.78 -5.38
C ALA A 87 1.81 3.18 -4.06
N THR A 88 0.82 2.43 -3.63
CA THR A 88 0.15 2.61 -2.33
C THR A 88 -0.20 1.26 -1.72
N HIS A 89 -0.24 1.23 -0.39
CA HIS A 89 -0.74 0.12 0.40
C HIS A 89 -1.99 0.53 1.18
N GLU A 90 -3.02 -0.32 1.14
CA GLU A 90 -4.22 -0.23 1.97
C GLU A 90 -4.56 -1.60 2.57
N ALA A 91 -5.35 -1.61 3.65
CA ALA A 91 -5.85 -2.85 4.25
C ALA A 91 -7.26 -2.66 4.84
N TRP A 92 -8.07 -1.78 4.24
CA TRP A 92 -9.36 -1.35 4.82
C TRP A 92 -10.36 -2.48 4.98
N THR A 93 -10.26 -3.52 4.14
CA THR A 93 -11.17 -4.68 4.13
C THR A 93 -10.63 -5.88 4.89
N GLY A 94 -9.45 -5.76 5.51
CA GLY A 94 -8.78 -6.85 6.24
C GLY A 94 -7.86 -7.73 5.40
N ILE A 95 -7.76 -7.48 4.08
CA ILE A 95 -6.74 -8.07 3.22
C ILE A 95 -5.80 -6.94 2.78
N PRO A 96 -4.48 -7.04 2.99
CA PRO A 96 -3.52 -6.06 2.47
C PRO A 96 -3.62 -6.01 0.96
N LYS A 97 -3.68 -4.80 0.41
CA LYS A 97 -3.73 -4.53 -1.02
C LYS A 97 -2.66 -3.51 -1.39
N ILE A 98 -1.89 -3.84 -2.41
CA ILE A 98 -0.84 -2.99 -2.96
C ILE A 98 -1.27 -2.58 -4.38
N LEU A 99 -1.37 -1.28 -4.61
CA LEU A 99 -1.70 -0.69 -5.90
C LEU A 99 -0.42 -0.10 -6.50
N ILE A 100 -0.18 -0.35 -7.79
CA ILE A 100 1.05 0.10 -8.46
C ILE A 100 0.69 0.72 -9.82
N SER A 101 1.14 1.95 -10.05
CA SER A 101 1.05 2.67 -11.32
C SER A 101 2.29 2.37 -12.16
N MET A 102 2.12 1.57 -13.21
CA MET A 102 3.23 1.07 -14.03
C MET A 102 3.88 2.17 -14.88
N ASP A 103 3.09 3.12 -15.39
CA ASP A 103 3.60 4.33 -16.06
C ASP A 103 4.54 5.14 -15.16
N ARG A 104 4.16 5.39 -13.89
CA ARG A 104 5.01 6.10 -12.93
C ARG A 104 6.20 5.25 -12.51
N LEU A 105 5.99 3.97 -12.21
CA LEU A 105 7.04 3.04 -11.75
C LEU A 105 8.16 2.88 -12.80
N HIS A 106 7.80 2.84 -14.08
CA HIS A 106 8.78 2.73 -15.17
C HIS A 106 9.58 4.02 -15.41
N CYS A 107 9.06 5.18 -14.99
CA CYS A 107 9.81 6.43 -15.02
C CYS A 107 10.88 6.54 -13.93
N LEU A 108 10.89 5.63 -12.95
CA LEU A 108 11.89 5.60 -11.88
C LEU A 108 13.17 4.88 -12.33
N GLU A 109 14.30 5.34 -11.79
CA GLU A 109 15.57 4.62 -11.83
C GLU A 109 15.40 3.21 -11.22
N PRO A 110 16.11 2.18 -11.74
CA PRO A 110 15.89 0.79 -11.33
C PRO A 110 15.96 0.54 -9.82
N LEU A 111 16.91 1.17 -9.12
CA LEU A 111 17.03 1.03 -7.66
C LEU A 111 15.85 1.68 -6.91
N VAL A 112 15.32 2.80 -7.41
CA VAL A 112 14.18 3.49 -6.79
C VAL A 112 12.90 2.70 -7.04
N ARG A 113 12.76 2.08 -8.21
CA ARG A 113 11.68 1.13 -8.52
C ARG A 113 11.67 -0.04 -7.54
N GLU A 114 12.82 -0.68 -7.35
CA GLU A 114 12.98 -1.79 -6.41
C GLU A 114 12.64 -1.37 -4.98
N ALA A 115 13.15 -0.22 -4.53
CA ALA A 115 12.84 0.34 -3.22
C ALA A 115 11.33 0.61 -3.06
N THR A 116 10.68 1.18 -4.08
CA THR A 116 9.23 1.46 -4.06
C THR A 116 8.41 0.19 -3.85
N VAL A 117 8.71 -0.88 -4.59
CA VAL A 117 7.98 -2.15 -4.45
C VAL A 117 8.22 -2.78 -3.08
N ARG A 118 9.46 -2.74 -2.59
CA ARG A 118 9.80 -3.29 -1.26
C ARG A 118 9.16 -2.52 -0.12
N HIS A 119 9.05 -1.19 -0.24
CA HIS A 119 8.36 -0.32 0.72
C HIS A 119 6.93 -0.76 0.94
N GLU A 120 6.16 -0.97 -0.13
CA GLU A 120 4.77 -1.43 -0.03
C GLU A 120 4.65 -2.87 0.52
N VAL A 121 5.61 -3.74 0.19
CA VAL A 121 5.66 -5.09 0.80
C VAL A 121 5.86 -5.00 2.31
N ALA A 122 6.78 -4.16 2.78
CA ALA A 122 6.98 -3.95 4.21
C ALA A 122 5.75 -3.34 4.89
N HIS A 123 5.01 -2.44 4.21
CA HIS A 123 3.71 -1.98 4.72
C HIS A 123 2.71 -3.13 4.90
N SER A 124 2.66 -4.10 4.00
CA SER A 124 1.73 -5.25 4.15
C SER A 124 2.09 -6.14 5.35
N ILE A 125 3.37 -6.20 5.72
CA ILE A 125 3.86 -6.96 6.88
C ILE A 125 3.54 -6.21 8.18
N LEU A 126 3.85 -4.92 8.24
CA LEU A 126 3.70 -4.13 9.46
C LEU A 126 2.28 -3.59 9.67
N HIS A 127 1.54 -3.31 8.59
CA HIS A 127 0.29 -2.57 8.62
C HIS A 127 -0.83 -3.23 7.82
N GLY A 128 -0.74 -4.55 7.62
CA GLY A 128 -1.67 -5.34 6.81
C GLY A 128 -3.07 -5.54 7.38
N SER A 129 -3.47 -4.77 8.39
CA SER A 129 -4.77 -4.89 9.04
C SER A 129 -5.48 -3.55 9.22
N PRO A 130 -6.83 -3.54 9.40
CA PRO A 130 -7.59 -2.31 9.53
C PRO A 130 -7.23 -1.51 10.79
N GLU A 131 -6.71 -2.15 11.84
CA GLU A 131 -6.37 -1.47 13.11
C GLU A 131 -5.34 -0.35 12.90
N TYR A 132 -4.46 -0.47 11.89
CA TYR A 132 -3.47 0.55 11.52
C TYR A 132 -4.05 1.77 10.79
N TYR A 133 -5.38 1.83 10.64
CA TYR A 133 -6.11 2.95 10.01
C TYR A 133 -7.13 3.59 10.96
N ILE A 134 -7.25 3.09 12.19
CA ILE A 134 -8.24 3.55 13.17
C ILE A 134 -7.53 4.34 14.27
N PHE A 135 -7.49 5.66 14.11
CA PHE A 135 -6.85 6.56 15.07
C PHE A 135 -7.87 7.47 15.75
N PRO A 136 -7.85 7.56 17.10
CA PRO A 136 -8.56 8.63 17.78
C PRO A 136 -7.86 9.96 17.49
N ILE A 137 -8.64 11.05 17.44
CA ILE A 137 -8.06 12.38 17.27
C ILE A 137 -7.34 12.77 18.56
N PRO A 138 -6.03 13.07 18.52
CA PRO A 138 -5.28 13.46 19.69
C PRO A 138 -5.86 14.74 20.32
N THR A 139 -5.84 14.83 21.66
CA THR A 139 -6.36 15.98 22.40
C THR A 139 -5.78 17.30 21.89
N SER A 140 -4.47 17.35 21.63
CA SER A 140 -3.79 18.54 21.09
C SER A 140 -4.35 18.99 19.74
N LEU A 141 -4.75 18.06 18.88
CA LEU A 141 -5.33 18.36 17.57
C LEU A 141 -6.79 18.81 17.70
N SER A 142 -7.54 18.24 18.64
CA SER A 142 -8.92 18.67 18.96
C SER A 142 -8.96 20.06 19.63
N GLU A 143 -7.97 20.38 20.47
CA GLU A 143 -7.78 21.72 21.02
C GLU A 143 -7.46 22.73 19.93
N ALA A 144 -6.58 22.37 18.98
CA ALA A 144 -6.26 23.21 17.82
C ALA A 144 -7.49 23.42 16.91
N GLU A 145 -8.29 22.38 16.67
CA GLU A 145 -9.57 22.46 15.95
C GLU A 145 -10.47 23.54 16.54
N SER A 146 -10.68 23.47 17.86
CA SER A 146 -11.55 24.40 18.59
C SER A 146 -10.98 25.81 18.64
N LYS A 147 -9.69 25.95 18.96
CA LYS A 147 -9.00 27.24 19.15
C LYS A 147 -8.89 28.04 17.86
N HIS A 148 -8.68 27.37 16.74
CA HIS A 148 -8.43 28.01 15.44
C HIS A 148 -9.61 27.89 14.48
N GLY A 149 -10.71 27.25 14.87
CA GLY A 149 -11.89 27.06 14.03
C GLY A 149 -11.58 26.23 12.78
N LEU A 150 -10.70 25.23 12.89
CA LEU A 150 -10.31 24.41 11.75
C LEU A 150 -11.46 23.50 11.34
N PRO A 151 -11.75 23.33 10.03
CA PRO A 151 -12.71 22.34 9.58
C PRO A 151 -12.26 20.93 9.98
N ARG A 152 -13.21 20.06 10.37
CA ARG A 152 -12.93 18.67 10.76
C ARG A 152 -12.11 17.90 9.73
N ARG A 153 -12.41 18.11 8.44
CA ARG A 153 -11.65 17.54 7.31
C ARG A 153 -10.16 17.91 7.36
N TYR A 154 -9.84 19.14 7.72
CA TYR A 154 -8.46 19.61 7.81
C TYR A 154 -7.70 18.89 8.94
N VAL A 155 -8.37 18.72 10.08
CA VAL A 155 -7.87 17.95 11.23
C VAL A 155 -7.65 16.48 10.87
N ASN A 156 -8.60 15.85 10.18
CA ASN A 156 -8.46 14.49 9.68
C ASN A 156 -7.27 14.35 8.72
N ASN A 157 -7.08 15.31 7.80
CA ASN A 157 -5.94 15.32 6.88
C ASN A 157 -4.60 15.43 7.61
N ILE A 158 -4.51 16.24 8.66
CA ILE A 158 -3.29 16.32 9.49
C ILE A 158 -3.03 14.98 10.18
N LEU A 159 -4.04 14.40 10.83
CA LEU A 159 -3.91 13.10 11.49
C LEU A 159 -3.48 12.02 10.49
N TYR A 160 -4.05 12.04 9.29
CA TYR A 160 -3.71 11.14 8.20
C TYR A 160 -2.25 11.27 7.78
N LEU A 161 -1.76 12.48 7.51
CA LEU A 161 -0.36 12.72 7.14
C LEU A 161 0.62 12.31 8.24
N ILE A 162 0.27 12.55 9.51
CA ILE A 162 1.07 12.09 10.64
C ILE A 162 1.12 10.56 10.67
N SER A 163 -0.03 9.89 10.46
CA SER A 163 -0.09 8.43 10.43
C SER A 163 0.75 7.84 9.31
N ILE A 164 0.74 8.43 8.11
CA ILE A 164 1.63 8.02 7.01
C ILE A 164 3.09 8.18 7.43
N GLY A 165 3.48 9.34 7.97
CA GLY A 165 4.87 9.58 8.34
C GLY A 165 5.41 8.61 9.40
N VAL A 166 4.58 8.22 10.37
CA VAL A 166 4.94 7.19 11.37
C VAL A 166 5.09 5.82 10.71
N LYS A 167 4.12 5.41 9.88
CA LYS A 167 4.15 4.13 9.17
C LYS A 167 5.34 4.02 8.22
N ASP A 168 5.66 5.08 7.49
CA ASP A 168 6.80 5.13 6.57
C ASP A 168 8.13 5.03 7.31
N TYR A 169 8.23 5.65 8.49
CA TYR A 169 9.40 5.49 9.36
C TYR A 169 9.56 4.04 9.83
N GLU A 170 8.48 3.40 10.27
CA GLU A 170 8.49 2.00 10.72
C GLU A 170 8.88 1.04 9.60
N VAL A 171 8.30 1.22 8.40
CA VAL A 171 8.69 0.47 7.19
C VAL A 171 10.14 0.68 6.82
N THR A 172 10.59 1.93 6.78
CA THR A 172 11.99 2.24 6.42
C THR A 172 12.94 1.60 7.42
N SER A 173 12.60 1.63 8.72
CA SER A 173 13.42 1.01 9.76
C SER A 173 13.50 -0.51 9.57
N LEU A 174 12.38 -1.18 9.32
CA LEU A 174 12.35 -2.62 9.03
C LEU A 174 13.24 -2.99 7.84
N LEU A 175 13.19 -2.19 6.77
CA LEU A 175 13.97 -2.43 5.55
C LEU A 175 15.46 -2.10 5.70
N LEU A 176 15.85 -1.22 6.63
CA LEU A 176 17.26 -0.94 6.91
C LEU A 176 17.90 -2.00 7.80
N ASP A 177 17.10 -2.63 8.66
CA ASP A 177 17.56 -3.64 9.61
C ASP A 177 17.71 -5.05 9.00
N ASN A 178 17.34 -5.25 7.71
CA ASN A 178 17.31 -6.55 7.01
C ASN A 178 17.85 -6.48 5.57
#